data_AF-A0A537A9U1-F1
#
_entry.id   AF-A0A537A9U1-F1
#
_cell.length_a   1.000
_cell.length_b   1.000
_cell.length_c   1.000
_cell.angle_alpha   90.00
_cell.angle_beta   90.00
_cell.angle_gamma   90.00
#
_symmetry.space_group_name_H-M   'P 1'
#
loop_
_entity.id
_entity.type
_entity.pdbx_description
1 polymer ?
#
loop_
_entity_poly.entity_id
_entity_poly.type
_entity_poly.pdbx_seq_one_letter_code
_entity_poly.pdbx_strand_id
1 'polypeptide(L)'
;MAEVVPSEELRALLLRLYSAMEAQEVETLREMFSTSAHALAIGTDPNEWWTGSDGLEVWIVQIREAGGFRFKARKPTAYCVGNVGWVADEPLVTIANGVEIRVRVTAVLVIERGHWRIAQWHASIAQTNEESFGMAFTTSVDRIEHSVRADRPDVRPASAPDGTVTIVFSDIESSTVLLDRLGDSEFLRMLGWHDRIVRDTAEEHRGFVVKSQGDGFMLAFPSAAFALRASLTMRDRIAEGFAGLPVRIRAGLHSGEAIKHDDDFYGRTVAIAARISALALGGEVLASDLVYALARGLGTFTFGDPRTATLKGIDGSFDLHPVLG
;
A
#
# COMPACT_ATOMS: atom_id res chain seq x y z
N MET A 1 -23.56 -22.96 -11.61
CA MET A 1 -22.25 -22.32 -11.82
C MET A 1 -21.20 -23.29 -11.31
N ALA A 2 -20.09 -23.47 -12.02
CA ALA A 2 -19.01 -24.31 -11.52
C ALA A 2 -18.42 -23.64 -10.26
N GLU A 3 -18.35 -24.39 -9.16
CA GLU A 3 -17.87 -23.90 -7.87
C GLU A 3 -16.35 -23.93 -7.83
N VAL A 4 -15.75 -22.86 -7.29
CA VAL A 4 -14.30 -22.79 -7.04
C VAL A 4 -14.02 -23.51 -5.73
N VAL A 5 -13.14 -24.51 -5.76
CA VAL A 5 -12.81 -25.31 -4.58
C VAL A 5 -11.31 -25.26 -4.28
N PRO A 6 -10.90 -25.27 -2.99
CA PRO A 6 -9.50 -25.46 -2.62
C PRO A 6 -8.95 -26.79 -3.18
N SER A 7 -7.69 -26.81 -3.64
CA SER A 7 -7.06 -28.00 -4.21
C SER A 7 -5.71 -28.32 -3.55
N GLU A 8 -5.69 -29.33 -2.68
CA GLU A 8 -4.46 -29.85 -2.09
C GLU A 8 -3.55 -30.53 -3.12
N GLU A 9 -4.11 -31.08 -4.20
CA GLU A 9 -3.35 -31.64 -5.32
C GLU A 9 -2.50 -30.56 -6.01
N LEU A 10 -3.12 -29.43 -6.35
CA LEU A 10 -2.42 -28.31 -6.98
C LEU A 10 -1.40 -27.66 -6.04
N ARG A 11 -1.72 -27.59 -4.74
CA ARG A 11 -0.77 -27.16 -3.72
C ARG A 11 0.45 -28.08 -3.66
N ALA A 12 0.25 -29.40 -3.67
CA ALA A 12 1.34 -30.37 -3.70
C ALA A 12 2.17 -30.26 -4.99
N LEU A 13 1.53 -30.00 -6.13
CA LEU A 13 2.22 -29.75 -7.39
C LEU A 13 3.13 -28.51 -7.30
N LEU A 14 2.68 -27.41 -6.71
CA LEU A 14 3.52 -26.22 -6.49
C LEU A 14 4.76 -26.55 -5.63
N LEU A 15 4.58 -27.29 -4.54
CA LEU A 15 5.70 -27.68 -3.68
C LEU A 15 6.68 -28.61 -4.39
N ARG A 16 6.16 -29.55 -5.20
CA ARG A 16 6.99 -30.41 -6.06
C ARG A 16 7.77 -29.59 -7.09
N LEU A 17 7.17 -28.54 -7.64
CA LEU A 17 7.83 -27.65 -8.60
C LEU A 17 9.06 -27.00 -7.95
N TYR A 18 8.90 -26.46 -6.74
CA TYR A 18 10.02 -25.91 -5.99
C TYR A 18 11.13 -26.94 -5.78
N SER A 19 10.80 -28.12 -5.29
CA SER A 19 11.81 -29.18 -5.09
C SER A 19 12.51 -29.56 -6.40
N ALA A 20 11.79 -29.62 -7.53
CA ALA A 20 12.39 -29.90 -8.83
C ALA A 20 13.32 -28.77 -9.30
N MET A 21 12.97 -27.50 -9.05
CA MET A 21 13.83 -26.36 -9.34
C MET A 21 15.09 -26.36 -8.46
N GLU A 22 14.96 -26.66 -7.16
CA GLU A 22 16.09 -26.78 -6.22
C GLU A 22 17.04 -27.91 -6.62
N ALA A 23 16.49 -29.07 -6.98
CA ALA A 23 17.24 -30.26 -7.38
C ALA A 23 17.72 -30.20 -8.84
N GLN A 24 17.35 -29.14 -9.58
CA GLN A 24 17.68 -28.95 -11.00
C GLN A 24 17.22 -30.15 -11.88
N GLU A 25 16.05 -30.72 -11.57
CA GLU A 25 15.46 -31.86 -12.26
C GLU A 25 14.72 -31.40 -13.54
N VAL A 26 15.47 -31.19 -14.62
CA VAL A 26 14.96 -30.68 -15.90
C VAL A 26 13.80 -31.50 -16.44
N GLU A 27 13.90 -32.83 -16.41
CA GLU A 27 12.88 -33.74 -16.92
C GLU A 27 11.59 -33.65 -16.12
N THR A 28 11.70 -33.55 -14.78
CA THR A 28 10.54 -33.30 -13.91
C THR A 28 9.89 -31.96 -14.27
N LEU A 29 10.68 -30.89 -14.48
CA LEU A 29 10.14 -29.58 -14.87
C LEU A 29 9.42 -29.66 -16.22
N ARG A 30 10.00 -30.32 -17.24
CA ARG A 30 9.33 -30.51 -18.55
C ARG A 30 8.00 -31.23 -18.43
N GLU A 31 7.92 -32.24 -17.58
CA GLU A 31 6.68 -32.98 -17.35
C GLU A 31 5.62 -32.15 -16.63
N MET A 32 6.01 -31.15 -15.86
CA MET A 32 5.08 -30.29 -15.12
C MET A 32 4.49 -29.17 -15.98
N PHE A 33 5.15 -28.77 -17.06
CA PHE A 33 4.69 -27.70 -17.95
C PHE A 33 3.83 -28.21 -19.11
N SER A 34 2.95 -27.33 -19.60
CA SER A 34 2.09 -27.57 -20.76
C SER A 34 2.91 -27.65 -22.04
N THR A 35 2.47 -28.51 -22.96
CA THR A 35 3.06 -28.61 -24.31
C THR A 35 2.35 -27.70 -25.33
N SER A 36 1.42 -26.87 -24.87
CA SER A 36 0.66 -25.93 -25.70
C SER A 36 1.57 -24.87 -26.33
N ALA A 37 1.27 -24.50 -27.58
CA ALA A 37 1.89 -23.34 -28.24
C ALA A 37 1.56 -22.01 -27.52
N HIS A 38 0.58 -22.01 -26.61
CA HIS A 38 0.17 -20.84 -25.83
C HIS A 38 0.66 -20.90 -24.37
N ALA A 39 1.50 -21.86 -24.03
CA ALA A 39 2.09 -21.90 -22.70
C ALA A 39 3.02 -20.70 -22.49
N LEU A 40 3.11 -20.20 -21.26
CA LEU A 40 3.78 -18.94 -20.94
C LEU A 40 4.57 -19.04 -19.64
N ALA A 41 5.83 -18.60 -19.66
CA ALA A 41 6.57 -18.25 -18.45
C ALA A 41 6.94 -16.77 -18.48
N ILE A 42 6.75 -16.10 -17.34
CA ILE A 42 7.13 -14.70 -17.11
C ILE A 42 8.12 -14.68 -15.96
N GLY A 43 9.29 -14.11 -16.20
CA GLY A 43 10.34 -13.98 -15.20
C GLY A 43 10.24 -12.68 -14.42
N THR A 44 11.32 -12.36 -13.73
CA THR A 44 11.41 -11.22 -12.82
C THR A 44 11.93 -9.97 -13.52
N ASP A 45 12.64 -10.12 -14.65
CA ASP A 45 13.09 -9.02 -15.51
C ASP A 45 12.01 -8.65 -16.56
N PRO A 46 11.85 -7.36 -16.93
CA PRO A 46 10.86 -6.93 -17.92
C PRO A 46 10.96 -7.63 -19.28
N ASN A 47 12.15 -8.11 -19.67
CA ASN A 47 12.38 -8.78 -20.95
C ASN A 47 12.22 -10.31 -20.86
N GLU A 48 11.91 -10.85 -19.69
CA GLU A 48 11.77 -12.28 -19.44
C GLU A 48 10.35 -12.77 -19.75
N TRP A 49 10.10 -13.00 -21.04
CA TRP A 49 8.85 -13.57 -21.56
C TRP A 49 9.16 -14.75 -22.48
N TRP A 50 8.70 -15.94 -22.08
CA TRP A 50 8.88 -17.18 -22.84
C TRP A 50 7.53 -17.76 -23.23
N THR A 51 7.28 -17.83 -24.53
CA THR A 51 6.01 -18.31 -25.10
C THR A 51 6.19 -19.63 -25.85
N GLY A 52 5.21 -20.51 -25.72
CA GLY A 52 5.19 -21.81 -26.35
C GLY A 52 6.17 -22.81 -25.73
N SER A 53 6.16 -24.04 -26.25
CA SER A 53 7.04 -25.13 -25.79
C SER A 53 8.52 -24.77 -25.88
N ASP A 54 8.94 -24.15 -26.98
CA ASP A 54 10.35 -23.83 -27.23
C ASP A 54 10.83 -22.72 -26.29
N GLY A 55 9.98 -21.73 -26.01
CA GLY A 55 10.26 -20.71 -25.02
C GLY A 55 10.41 -21.31 -23.62
N LEU A 56 9.51 -22.21 -23.23
CA LEU A 56 9.57 -22.86 -21.93
C LEU A 56 10.82 -23.74 -21.77
N GLU A 57 11.27 -24.41 -22.83
CA GLU A 57 12.55 -25.13 -22.80
C GLU A 57 13.72 -24.20 -22.50
N VAL A 58 13.77 -23.02 -23.14
CA VAL A 58 14.79 -22.00 -22.84
C VAL A 58 14.71 -21.58 -21.37
N TRP A 59 13.52 -21.31 -20.86
CA TRP A 59 13.32 -20.93 -19.47
C TRP A 59 13.78 -22.01 -18.48
N ILE A 60 13.42 -23.28 -18.70
CA ILE A 60 13.84 -24.42 -17.86
C ILE A 60 15.38 -24.51 -17.82
N VAL A 61 16.03 -24.37 -18.97
CA VAL A 61 17.50 -24.39 -19.06
C VAL A 61 18.11 -23.22 -18.31
N GLN A 62 17.55 -22.01 -18.42
CA GLN A 62 18.04 -20.83 -17.70
C GLN A 62 17.93 -20.97 -16.18
N ILE A 63 16.81 -21.50 -15.66
CA ILE A 63 16.65 -21.78 -14.23
C ILE A 63 17.72 -22.77 -13.76
N ARG A 64 18.01 -23.80 -14.55
CA ARG A 64 19.07 -24.77 -14.26
C ARG A 64 20.44 -24.10 -14.25
N GLU A 65 20.77 -23.30 -15.27
CA GLU A 65 22.07 -22.63 -15.38
C GLU A 65 22.32 -21.63 -14.25
N ALA A 66 21.28 -20.89 -13.85
CA ALA A 66 21.38 -19.98 -12.71
C ALA A 66 21.62 -20.75 -11.40
N GLY A 67 20.87 -21.84 -11.19
CA GLY A 67 21.09 -22.81 -10.11
C GLY A 67 21.12 -22.21 -8.69
N GLY A 68 21.40 -23.07 -7.70
CA GLY A 68 21.64 -22.63 -6.32
C GLY A 68 20.45 -21.94 -5.63
N PHE A 69 19.24 -22.13 -6.14
CA PHE A 69 18.02 -21.63 -5.52
C PHE A 69 17.55 -22.59 -4.42
N ARG A 70 17.15 -22.05 -3.27
CA ARG A 70 16.37 -22.77 -2.24
C ARG A 70 15.08 -22.03 -1.96
N PHE A 71 13.96 -22.70 -2.14
CA PHE A 71 12.62 -22.20 -1.97
C PHE A 71 12.05 -22.62 -0.62
N LYS A 72 11.65 -21.64 0.18
CA LYS A 72 10.87 -21.85 1.38
C LYS A 72 9.46 -21.30 1.16
N ALA A 73 8.52 -22.20 0.90
CA ALA A 73 7.11 -21.87 0.77
C ALA A 73 6.59 -21.14 2.03
N ARG A 74 5.67 -20.19 1.85
CA ARG A 74 5.19 -19.34 2.96
C ARG A 74 3.68 -19.37 3.11
N LYS A 75 2.96 -19.10 2.02
CA LYS A 75 1.50 -19.03 1.97
C LYS A 75 0.99 -19.67 0.66
N PRO A 76 1.31 -20.95 0.40
CA PRO A 76 0.84 -21.60 -0.81
C PRO A 76 -0.68 -21.71 -0.76
N THR A 77 -1.33 -21.11 -1.74
CA THR A 77 -2.77 -21.18 -1.98
C THR A 77 -3.01 -21.85 -3.32
N ALA A 78 -4.08 -22.63 -3.40
CA ALA A 78 -4.37 -23.43 -4.58
C ALA A 78 -5.87 -23.68 -4.69
N TYR A 79 -6.43 -23.42 -5.87
CA TYR A 79 -7.85 -23.58 -6.13
C TYR A 79 -8.06 -24.12 -7.55
N CYS A 80 -9.20 -24.74 -7.79
CA CYS A 80 -9.61 -25.15 -9.13
C CYS A 80 -11.11 -24.99 -9.37
N VAL A 81 -11.46 -24.96 -10.64
CA VAL A 81 -12.82 -25.03 -11.16
C VAL A 81 -12.83 -25.89 -12.42
N GLY A 82 -13.43 -27.08 -12.32
CA GLY A 82 -13.35 -28.08 -13.40
C GLY A 82 -11.91 -28.44 -13.75
N ASN A 83 -11.52 -28.18 -15.00
CA ASN A 83 -10.20 -28.56 -15.54
C ASN A 83 -9.19 -27.41 -15.54
N VAL A 84 -9.47 -26.32 -14.82
CA VAL A 84 -8.58 -25.16 -14.67
C VAL A 84 -8.28 -24.96 -13.19
N GLY A 85 -7.00 -24.73 -12.89
CA GLY A 85 -6.49 -24.49 -11.56
C GLY A 85 -5.58 -23.28 -11.52
N TRP A 86 -5.38 -22.73 -10.33
CA TRP A 86 -4.34 -21.73 -10.11
C TRP A 86 -3.74 -21.88 -8.73
N VAL A 87 -2.48 -21.49 -8.63
CA VAL A 87 -1.71 -21.48 -7.39
C VAL A 87 -1.03 -20.14 -7.22
N ALA A 88 -0.83 -19.73 -5.98
CA ALA A 88 -0.05 -18.55 -5.62
C ALA A 88 0.69 -18.76 -4.31
N ASP A 89 1.88 -18.17 -4.19
CA ASP A 89 2.69 -18.21 -2.97
C ASP A 89 3.62 -16.97 -2.89
N GLU A 90 4.15 -16.72 -1.69
CA GLU A 90 5.12 -15.67 -1.38
C GLU A 90 6.44 -16.30 -0.86
N PRO A 91 7.10 -17.20 -1.61
CA PRO A 91 8.24 -17.94 -1.09
C PRO A 91 9.42 -17.03 -0.75
N LEU A 92 10.21 -17.47 0.23
CA LEU A 92 11.56 -16.95 0.43
C LEU A 92 12.51 -17.78 -0.43
N VAL A 93 13.24 -17.15 -1.34
CA VAL A 93 14.19 -17.80 -2.22
C VAL A 93 15.60 -17.41 -1.80
N THR A 94 16.40 -18.37 -1.34
CA THR A 94 17.83 -18.18 -1.15
C THR A 94 18.54 -18.41 -2.47
N ILE A 95 19.26 -17.42 -2.99
CA ILE A 95 20.07 -17.56 -4.20
C ILE A 95 21.51 -18.01 -3.86
N ALA A 96 22.32 -18.36 -4.87
CA ALA A 96 23.63 -18.99 -4.70
C ALA A 96 24.64 -18.22 -3.80
N ASN A 97 24.50 -16.89 -3.71
CA ASN A 97 25.35 -16.04 -2.86
C ASN A 97 24.88 -15.96 -1.39
N GLY A 98 23.83 -16.71 -1.02
CA GLY A 98 23.25 -16.75 0.32
C GLY A 98 22.23 -15.64 0.61
N VAL A 99 21.98 -14.72 -0.33
CA VAL A 99 20.94 -13.69 -0.18
C VAL A 99 19.57 -14.33 -0.25
N GLU A 100 18.71 -13.97 0.70
CA GLU A 100 17.30 -14.36 0.71
C GLU A 100 16.44 -13.25 0.12
N ILE A 101 15.72 -13.56 -0.95
CA ILE A 101 14.79 -12.64 -1.61
C ILE A 101 13.35 -13.13 -1.45
N ARG A 102 12.41 -12.20 -1.26
CA ARG A 102 10.99 -12.52 -1.28
C ARG A 102 10.49 -12.47 -2.72
N VAL A 103 9.96 -13.60 -3.18
CA VAL A 103 9.39 -13.73 -4.52
C VAL A 103 7.89 -13.91 -4.39
N ARG A 104 7.12 -13.38 -5.34
CA ARG A 104 5.70 -13.72 -5.53
C ARG A 104 5.63 -14.63 -6.73
N VAL A 105 4.98 -15.78 -6.58
CA VAL A 105 4.74 -16.69 -7.70
C VAL A 105 3.26 -16.91 -7.91
N THR A 106 2.87 -17.04 -9.16
CA THR A 106 1.53 -17.47 -9.56
C THR A 106 1.65 -18.45 -10.72
N ALA A 107 0.81 -19.49 -10.73
CA ALA A 107 0.71 -20.36 -11.89
C ALA A 107 -0.75 -20.67 -12.22
N VAL A 108 -1.06 -20.76 -13.52
CA VAL A 108 -2.33 -21.29 -14.04
C VAL A 108 -2.06 -22.68 -14.57
N LEU A 109 -2.91 -23.62 -14.17
CA LEU A 109 -2.80 -25.02 -14.52
C LEU A 109 -4.04 -25.48 -15.29
N VAL A 110 -3.82 -26.39 -16.24
CA VAL A 110 -4.88 -27.03 -17.02
C VAL A 110 -4.65 -28.53 -17.04
N ILE A 111 -5.72 -29.31 -17.19
CA ILE A 111 -5.60 -30.76 -17.36
C ILE A 111 -5.26 -31.07 -18.83
N GLU A 112 -4.06 -31.61 -19.07
CA GLU A 112 -3.64 -32.17 -20.36
C GLU A 112 -3.45 -33.67 -20.24
N ARG A 113 -4.16 -34.44 -21.08
CA ARG A 113 -4.10 -35.92 -21.09
C ARG A 113 -4.29 -36.55 -19.70
N GLY A 114 -5.15 -35.96 -18.87
CA GLY A 114 -5.47 -36.46 -17.53
C GLY A 114 -4.52 -36.00 -16.41
N HIS A 115 -3.55 -35.13 -16.71
CA HIS A 115 -2.61 -34.62 -15.72
C HIS A 115 -2.62 -33.09 -15.68
N TRP A 116 -2.49 -32.50 -14.48
CA TRP A 116 -2.28 -31.07 -14.34
C TRP A 116 -0.95 -30.65 -14.95
N ARG A 117 -1.00 -29.66 -15.83
CA ARG A 117 0.15 -29.01 -16.43
C ARG A 117 0.10 -27.52 -16.20
N ILE A 118 1.25 -26.91 -15.93
CA ILE A 118 1.41 -25.46 -15.82
C ILE A 118 1.30 -24.87 -17.23
N ALA A 119 0.19 -24.18 -17.50
CA ALA A 119 -0.03 -23.43 -18.73
C ALA A 119 0.58 -22.03 -18.64
N GLN A 120 0.59 -21.44 -17.45
CA GLN A 120 1.19 -20.14 -17.21
C GLN A 120 1.98 -20.16 -15.90
N TRP A 121 3.21 -19.69 -15.94
CA TRP A 121 4.06 -19.44 -14.78
C TRP A 121 4.44 -17.97 -14.72
N HIS A 122 4.47 -17.40 -13.53
CA HIS A 122 5.00 -16.06 -13.29
C HIS A 122 5.70 -16.01 -11.94
N ALA A 123 6.92 -15.48 -11.93
CA ALA A 123 7.65 -15.14 -10.72
C ALA A 123 8.06 -13.66 -10.77
N SER A 124 7.85 -12.92 -9.68
CA SER A 124 8.30 -11.54 -9.55
C SER A 124 9.04 -11.35 -8.23
N ILE A 125 10.15 -10.59 -8.25
CA ILE A 125 10.77 -10.12 -7.01
C ILE A 125 9.88 -9.02 -6.46
N ALA A 126 9.52 -9.11 -5.18
CA ALA A 126 8.81 -8.03 -4.53
C ALA A 126 9.80 -6.89 -4.30
N GLN A 127 9.93 -5.98 -5.27
CA GLN A 127 10.41 -4.65 -4.96
C GLN A 127 9.29 -3.89 -4.26
N THR A 128 9.61 -3.25 -3.15
CA THR A 128 8.70 -2.26 -2.61
C THR A 128 8.57 -1.14 -3.63
N ASN A 129 7.38 -0.54 -3.74
CA ASN A 129 7.21 0.67 -4.56
C ASN A 129 8.26 1.74 -4.18
N GLU A 130 8.66 1.76 -2.91
CA GLU A 130 9.72 2.61 -2.34
C GLU A 130 11.10 2.35 -2.95
N GLU A 131 11.43 1.10 -3.30
CA GLU A 131 12.68 0.74 -3.98
C GLU A 131 12.59 0.92 -5.50
N SER A 132 11.43 0.66 -6.11
CA SER A 132 11.24 0.83 -7.57
C SER A 132 11.10 2.29 -8.00
N PHE A 133 10.47 3.12 -7.17
CA PHE A 133 10.08 4.49 -7.51
C PHE A 133 10.56 5.53 -6.49
N GLY A 134 11.29 5.13 -5.45
CA GLY A 134 11.60 6.02 -4.32
C GLY A 134 10.38 6.33 -3.42
N MET A 135 9.22 5.72 -3.69
CA MET A 135 7.97 6.03 -3.01
C MET A 135 6.98 4.87 -2.90
N ALA A 136 6.28 4.75 -1.76
CA ALA A 136 5.34 3.66 -1.53
C ALA A 136 3.95 3.89 -2.19
N PHE A 137 3.59 3.14 -3.24
CA PHE A 137 2.20 3.05 -3.74
C PHE A 137 1.35 2.07 -2.92
N THR A 138 0.99 2.46 -1.70
CA THR A 138 -0.10 1.85 -0.91
C THR A 138 -0.73 2.99 -0.13
N THR A 139 -2.05 2.98 0.10
CA THR A 139 -2.80 3.98 0.90
C THR A 139 -1.97 4.51 2.07
N SER A 140 -1.38 5.68 1.88
CA SER A 140 -0.16 6.14 2.55
C SER A 140 -0.35 6.37 4.04
N VAL A 141 -1.60 6.65 4.46
CA VAL A 141 -2.00 6.83 5.86
C VAL A 141 -1.74 5.60 6.74
N ASP A 142 -2.04 4.38 6.27
CA ASP A 142 -1.91 3.16 7.09
C ASP A 142 -0.44 2.80 7.37
N ARG A 143 0.49 3.18 6.49
CA ARG A 143 1.93 2.99 6.74
C ARG A 143 2.50 4.06 7.66
N ILE A 144 2.00 5.31 7.57
CA ILE A 144 2.49 6.40 8.43
C ILE A 144 2.28 6.08 9.91
N GLU A 145 1.14 5.49 10.27
CA GLU A 145 0.83 5.05 11.65
C GLU A 145 1.90 4.10 12.22
N HIS A 146 2.46 3.21 11.40
CA HIS A 146 3.42 2.18 11.81
C HIS A 146 4.88 2.46 11.43
N SER A 147 5.16 3.54 10.71
CA SER A 147 6.50 3.88 10.23
C SER A 147 7.31 4.67 11.25
N VAL A 148 8.60 4.32 11.36
CA VAL A 148 9.64 5.07 12.08
C VAL A 148 10.59 5.63 11.03
N ARG A 149 10.62 6.95 10.82
CA ARG A 149 11.60 7.60 9.91
C ARG A 149 12.81 8.12 10.68
N ALA A 150 13.93 8.23 9.96
CA ALA A 150 15.26 8.55 10.50
C ALA A 150 15.49 10.06 10.75
N ASP A 151 14.66 10.94 10.19
CA ASP A 151 14.69 12.36 10.51
C ASP A 151 13.90 12.60 11.79
N ARG A 152 14.57 13.20 12.78
CA ARG A 152 14.10 13.38 14.17
C ARG A 152 13.93 14.87 14.47
N PRO A 153 12.75 15.46 14.18
CA PRO A 153 12.55 16.89 14.34
C PRO A 153 11.71 17.23 15.60
N ASP A 154 12.11 18.27 16.33
CA ASP A 154 11.55 18.61 17.65
C ASP A 154 10.05 18.99 17.64
N VAL A 155 9.18 18.05 18.02
CA VAL A 155 7.70 18.23 18.13
C VAL A 155 7.23 18.98 19.39
N ARG A 156 8.13 19.54 20.21
CA ARG A 156 7.74 20.30 21.44
C ARG A 156 6.67 21.40 21.23
N PRO A 157 6.64 22.17 20.13
CA PRO A 157 5.63 23.21 19.95
C PRO A 157 4.26 22.69 19.46
N ALA A 158 4.15 21.40 19.10
CA ALA A 158 2.95 20.85 18.46
C ALA A 158 1.87 20.34 19.44
N SER A 159 2.17 20.24 20.73
CA SER A 159 1.22 19.86 21.78
C SER A 159 0.88 21.03 22.70
N ALA A 160 -0.35 21.10 23.20
CA ALA A 160 -0.74 22.05 24.23
C ALA A 160 -0.02 21.75 25.57
N PRO A 161 0.08 22.73 26.49
CA PRO A 161 0.76 22.54 27.78
C PRO A 161 0.20 21.40 28.64
N ASP A 162 -1.07 21.03 28.42
CA ASP A 162 -1.75 19.94 29.12
C ASP A 162 -1.53 18.56 28.46
N GLY A 163 -0.75 18.47 27.38
CA GLY A 163 -0.48 17.25 26.64
C GLY A 163 -1.50 16.93 25.54
N THR A 164 -2.53 17.75 25.35
CA THR A 164 -3.49 17.59 24.26
C THR A 164 -2.83 17.94 22.92
N VAL A 165 -3.06 17.10 21.91
CA VAL A 165 -2.65 17.36 20.53
C VAL A 165 -3.80 17.07 19.59
N THR A 166 -3.86 17.79 18.47
CA THR A 166 -4.73 17.45 17.35
C THR A 166 -3.89 16.86 16.23
N ILE A 167 -4.16 15.61 15.90
CA ILE A 167 -3.49 14.88 14.84
C ILE A 167 -4.33 14.97 13.57
N VAL A 168 -3.67 15.26 12.46
CA VAL A 168 -4.25 15.25 11.12
C VAL A 168 -3.49 14.24 10.28
N PHE A 169 -4.23 13.35 9.63
CA PHE A 169 -3.71 12.60 8.50
C PHE A 169 -4.28 13.18 7.23
N SER A 170 -3.46 13.26 6.19
CA SER A 170 -3.89 13.65 4.86
C SER A 170 -3.13 12.87 3.80
N ASP A 171 -3.80 12.51 2.72
CA ASP A 171 -3.21 11.90 1.53
C ASP A 171 -3.98 12.31 0.26
N ILE A 172 -3.33 12.15 -0.90
CA ILE A 172 -3.92 12.44 -2.19
C ILE A 172 -4.91 11.32 -2.58
N GLU A 173 -6.11 11.70 -3.01
CA GLU A 173 -7.08 10.76 -3.55
C GLU A 173 -6.56 10.13 -4.85
N SER A 174 -6.62 8.80 -4.93
CA SER A 174 -6.34 8.05 -6.15
C SER A 174 -4.99 8.41 -6.81
N SER A 175 -3.95 8.62 -6.01
CA SER A 175 -2.63 9.05 -6.50
C SER A 175 -2.01 8.14 -7.55
N THR A 176 -2.33 6.84 -7.56
CA THR A 176 -1.95 5.91 -8.64
C THR A 176 -2.55 6.29 -9.99
N VAL A 177 -3.79 6.79 -10.03
CA VAL A 177 -4.43 7.27 -11.27
C VAL A 177 -3.75 8.55 -11.77
N LEU A 178 -3.29 9.40 -10.84
CA LEU A 178 -2.52 10.60 -11.19
C LEU A 178 -1.13 10.23 -11.74
N LEU A 179 -0.47 9.22 -11.17
CA LEU A 179 0.77 8.68 -11.71
C LEU A 179 0.58 8.21 -13.15
N ASP A 180 -0.40 7.35 -13.41
CA ASP A 180 -0.64 6.80 -14.75
C ASP A 180 -0.88 7.90 -15.80
N ARG A 181 -1.50 9.02 -15.40
CA ARG A 181 -1.80 10.15 -16.30
C ARG A 181 -0.61 11.09 -16.52
N LEU A 182 0.18 11.34 -15.48
CA LEU A 182 1.31 12.28 -15.54
C LEU A 182 2.60 11.63 -16.01
N GLY A 183 2.75 10.32 -15.79
CA GLY A 183 4.04 9.63 -15.86
C GLY A 183 4.97 10.03 -14.73
N ASP A 184 6.03 9.25 -14.55
CA ASP A 184 6.89 9.28 -13.35
C ASP A 184 7.49 10.66 -13.07
N SER A 185 8.04 11.33 -14.09
CA SER A 185 8.76 12.60 -13.90
C SER A 185 7.84 13.74 -13.48
N GLU A 186 6.67 13.89 -14.11
CA GLU A 186 5.72 14.94 -13.74
C GLU A 186 4.99 14.62 -12.45
N PHE A 187 4.76 13.34 -12.16
CA PHE A 187 4.20 12.91 -10.88
C PHE A 187 5.15 13.24 -9.71
N LEU A 188 6.46 13.02 -9.85
CA LEU A 188 7.43 13.45 -8.83
C LEU A 188 7.43 14.97 -8.62
N ARG A 189 7.27 15.76 -9.68
CA ARG A 189 7.11 17.22 -9.56
C ARG A 189 5.83 17.60 -8.84
N MET A 190 4.73 16.89 -9.11
CA MET A 190 3.46 17.07 -8.41
C MET A 190 3.59 16.76 -6.92
N LEU A 191 4.28 15.68 -6.54
CA LEU A 191 4.55 15.36 -5.14
C LEU A 191 5.39 16.43 -4.45
N GLY A 192 6.41 16.98 -5.12
CA GLY A 192 7.21 18.08 -4.57
C GLY A 192 6.42 19.39 -4.42
N TRP A 193 5.48 19.65 -5.33
CA TRP A 193 4.53 20.76 -5.20
C TRP A 193 3.56 20.56 -4.02
N HIS A 194 3.02 19.36 -3.89
CA HIS A 194 2.14 18.96 -2.80
C HIS A 194 2.83 19.04 -1.42
N ASP A 195 4.03 18.46 -1.29
CA ASP A 195 4.82 18.51 -0.04
C ASP A 195 5.09 19.95 0.41
N ARG A 196 5.41 20.85 -0.54
CA ARG A 196 5.60 22.28 -0.24
C ARG A 196 4.32 22.90 0.31
N ILE A 197 3.17 22.71 -0.34
CA ILE A 197 1.90 23.28 0.14
C ILE A 197 1.58 22.78 1.54
N VAL A 198 1.76 21.48 1.80
CA VAL A 198 1.46 20.89 3.12
C VAL A 198 2.39 21.47 4.20
N ARG A 199 3.70 21.57 3.94
CA ARG A 199 4.67 22.12 4.89
C ARG A 199 4.41 23.60 5.18
N ASP A 200 4.27 24.42 4.14
CA ASP A 200 4.05 25.86 4.27
C ASP A 200 2.75 26.11 5.04
N THR A 201 1.66 25.40 4.69
CA THR A 201 0.37 25.58 5.35
C THR A 201 0.39 25.09 6.80
N ALA A 202 1.13 24.01 7.10
CA ALA A 202 1.31 23.54 8.47
C ALA A 202 2.02 24.62 9.31
N GLU A 203 3.13 25.16 8.81
CA GLU A 203 3.89 26.21 9.51
C GLU A 203 3.06 27.49 9.74
N GLU A 204 2.35 27.97 8.71
CA GLU A 204 1.43 29.12 8.77
C GLU A 204 0.40 28.99 9.92
N HIS A 205 -0.04 27.76 10.20
CA HIS A 205 -1.06 27.45 11.19
C HIS A 205 -0.51 26.87 12.49
N ARG A 206 0.80 27.04 12.77
CA ARG A 206 1.46 26.52 13.98
C ARG A 206 1.39 25.00 14.13
N GLY A 207 1.23 24.32 13.01
CA GLY A 207 1.31 22.88 12.90
C GLY A 207 2.73 22.42 12.64
N PHE A 208 2.89 21.11 12.70
CA PHE A 208 4.16 20.45 12.49
C PHE A 208 3.98 19.19 11.67
N VAL A 209 4.84 18.98 10.68
CA VAL A 209 4.88 17.73 9.92
C VAL A 209 5.67 16.69 10.72
N VAL A 210 4.95 15.78 11.37
CA VAL A 210 5.56 14.70 12.17
C VAL A 210 6.27 13.72 11.26
N LYS A 211 5.57 13.27 10.20
CA LYS A 211 6.12 12.35 9.21
C LYS A 211 5.37 12.45 7.89
N SER A 212 6.07 12.07 6.82
CA SER A 212 5.57 12.04 5.44
C SER A 212 5.98 10.73 4.78
N GLN A 213 5.09 10.17 3.97
CA GLN A 213 5.37 8.97 3.19
C GLN A 213 4.63 9.03 1.85
N GLY A 214 5.39 9.21 0.77
CA GLY A 214 4.82 9.38 -0.57
C GLY A 214 3.99 10.65 -0.64
N ASP A 215 2.69 10.48 -0.87
CA ASP A 215 1.66 11.52 -0.91
C ASP A 215 0.95 11.75 0.44
N GLY A 216 1.27 10.94 1.46
CA GLY A 216 0.63 10.99 2.77
C GLY A 216 1.44 11.79 3.80
N PHE A 217 0.72 12.44 4.72
CA PHE A 217 1.27 13.25 5.80
C PHE A 217 0.57 12.96 7.13
N MET A 218 1.35 12.93 8.21
CA MET A 218 0.88 13.07 9.58
C MET A 218 1.34 14.41 10.12
N LEU A 219 0.39 15.20 10.56
CA LEU A 219 0.58 16.53 11.10
C LEU A 219 0.09 16.58 12.55
N ALA A 220 0.76 17.39 13.36
CA ALA A 220 0.37 17.65 14.74
C ALA A 220 0.16 19.14 14.95
N PHE A 221 -0.92 19.49 15.65
CA PHE A 221 -1.28 20.87 15.96
C PHE A 221 -1.62 21.00 17.45
N PRO A 222 -1.27 22.13 18.08
CA PRO A 222 -1.57 22.36 19.49
C PRO A 222 -3.06 22.69 19.74
N SER A 223 -3.87 22.88 18.70
CA SER A 223 -5.31 23.10 18.84
C SER A 223 -6.12 22.53 17.68
N ALA A 224 -7.36 22.14 17.97
CA ALA A 224 -8.32 21.69 16.97
C ALA A 224 -8.61 22.79 15.93
N ALA A 225 -8.69 24.05 16.36
CA ALA A 225 -8.95 25.19 15.48
C ALA A 225 -7.81 25.42 14.48
N PHE A 226 -6.55 25.28 14.90
CA PHE A 226 -5.41 25.38 13.99
C PHE A 226 -5.39 24.25 12.97
N ALA A 227 -5.62 23.01 13.44
CA ALA A 227 -5.69 21.85 12.57
C ALA A 227 -6.78 21.99 11.50
N LEU A 228 -7.99 22.42 11.88
CA LEU A 228 -9.11 22.63 10.96
C LEU A 228 -8.79 23.70 9.90
N ARG A 229 -8.27 24.86 10.30
CA ARG A 229 -7.90 25.92 9.33
C ARG A 229 -6.81 25.45 8.38
N ALA A 230 -5.81 24.73 8.89
CA ALA A 230 -4.73 24.19 8.09
C ALA A 230 -5.28 23.18 7.07
N SER A 231 -6.11 22.23 7.49
CA SER A 231 -6.69 21.21 6.61
C SER A 231 -7.59 21.82 5.51
N LEU A 232 -8.41 22.82 5.84
CA LEU A 232 -9.23 23.53 4.85
C LEU A 232 -8.34 24.31 3.86
N THR A 233 -7.32 25.01 4.36
CA THR A 233 -6.37 25.75 3.52
C THR A 233 -5.59 24.82 2.58
N MET A 234 -5.12 23.67 3.07
CA MET A 234 -4.46 22.65 2.26
C MET A 234 -5.40 22.12 1.18
N ARG A 235 -6.64 21.75 1.56
CA ARG A 235 -7.67 21.27 0.64
C ARG A 235 -7.88 22.28 -0.49
N ASP A 236 -8.05 23.54 -0.15
CA ASP A 236 -8.38 24.59 -1.12
C ASP A 236 -7.19 24.92 -2.04
N ARG A 237 -5.96 25.06 -1.48
CA ARG A 237 -4.75 25.30 -2.28
C ARG A 237 -4.43 24.13 -3.22
N ILE A 238 -4.61 22.89 -2.76
CA ILE A 238 -4.33 21.70 -3.58
C ILE A 238 -5.42 21.51 -4.64
N ALA A 239 -6.66 21.89 -4.36
CA ALA A 239 -7.76 21.83 -5.32
C ALA A 239 -7.58 22.75 -6.53
N GLU A 240 -6.69 23.75 -6.47
CA GLU A 240 -6.25 24.53 -7.64
C GLU A 240 -5.64 23.64 -8.73
N GLY A 241 -5.11 22.47 -8.33
CA GLY A 241 -4.59 21.44 -9.22
C GLY A 241 -3.14 21.67 -9.64
N PHE A 242 -2.62 20.69 -10.38
CA PHE A 242 -1.24 20.68 -10.86
C PHE A 242 -1.22 20.39 -12.35
N ALA A 243 -0.52 21.21 -13.13
CA ALA A 243 -0.40 21.08 -14.58
C ALA A 243 -1.77 20.91 -15.31
N GLY A 244 -2.81 21.58 -14.81
CA GLY A 244 -4.17 21.49 -15.37
C GLY A 244 -4.95 20.22 -14.99
N LEU A 245 -4.38 19.34 -14.16
CA LEU A 245 -5.09 18.20 -13.59
C LEU A 245 -5.64 18.54 -12.19
N PRO A 246 -6.88 18.12 -11.88
CA PRO A 246 -7.40 18.25 -10.53
C PRO A 246 -6.63 17.33 -9.59
N VAL A 247 -6.18 17.89 -8.47
CA VAL A 247 -5.60 17.14 -7.36
C VAL A 247 -6.52 17.34 -6.16
N ARG A 248 -6.85 16.25 -5.47
CA ARG A 248 -7.70 16.30 -4.28
C ARG A 248 -7.00 15.57 -3.16
N ILE A 249 -7.05 16.15 -1.96
CA ILE A 249 -6.66 15.45 -0.75
C ILE A 249 -7.89 15.05 0.03
N ARG A 250 -7.77 13.96 0.77
CA ARG A 250 -8.66 13.65 1.89
C ARG A 250 -7.90 13.92 3.19
N ALA A 251 -8.63 14.30 4.24
CA ALA A 251 -8.02 14.56 5.54
C ALA A 251 -8.90 14.09 6.68
N GLY A 252 -8.30 13.52 7.71
CA GLY A 252 -8.97 13.09 8.94
C GLY A 252 -8.32 13.66 10.19
N LEU A 253 -9.14 14.16 11.11
CA LEU A 253 -8.70 14.88 12.30
C LEU A 253 -9.25 14.27 13.60
N HIS A 254 -8.38 14.11 14.58
CA HIS A 254 -8.77 13.78 15.95
C HIS A 254 -7.89 14.49 16.98
N SER A 255 -8.52 14.93 18.08
CA SER A 255 -7.83 15.51 19.24
C SER A 255 -7.82 14.51 20.39
N GLY A 256 -6.77 14.53 21.18
CA GLY A 256 -6.68 13.72 22.40
C GLY A 256 -5.30 13.82 23.04
N GLU A 257 -5.11 13.06 24.10
CA GLU A 257 -3.77 12.86 24.66
C GLU A 257 -2.98 11.90 23.75
N ALA A 258 -1.71 12.21 23.51
CA ALA A 258 -0.82 11.32 22.79
C ALA A 258 0.48 11.16 23.57
N ILE A 259 1.02 9.94 23.56
CA ILE A 259 2.32 9.70 24.17
C ILE A 259 3.35 10.29 23.24
N LYS A 260 4.00 11.37 23.69
CA LYS A 260 5.18 11.90 23.04
C LYS A 260 6.37 11.03 23.38
N HIS A 261 7.05 10.51 22.37
CA HIS A 261 8.33 9.82 22.55
C HIS A 261 9.29 10.30 21.47
N ASP A 262 10.40 10.89 21.90
CA ASP A 262 11.32 11.66 21.04
C ASP A 262 10.55 12.67 20.18
N ASP A 263 10.55 12.42 18.87
CA ASP A 263 10.02 13.30 17.84
C ASP A 263 8.75 12.73 17.15
N ASP A 264 8.08 11.78 17.81
CA ASP A 264 6.88 11.12 17.29
C ASP A 264 5.74 11.11 18.32
N PHE A 265 4.53 10.87 17.82
CA PHE A 265 3.33 10.67 18.62
C PHE A 265 2.85 9.23 18.48
N TYR A 266 2.54 8.61 19.62
CA TYR A 266 1.99 7.27 19.68
C TYR A 266 0.69 7.24 20.47
N GLY A 267 -0.07 6.17 20.22
CA GLY A 267 -1.25 5.82 21.00
C GLY A 267 -2.56 6.03 20.26
N ARG A 268 -3.65 5.90 21.00
CA ARG A 268 -5.02 5.81 20.47
C ARG A 268 -5.39 7.02 19.61
N THR A 269 -4.93 8.22 19.96
CA THR A 269 -5.25 9.45 19.24
C THR A 269 -4.77 9.41 17.77
N VAL A 270 -3.57 8.88 17.54
CA VAL A 270 -2.99 8.73 16.20
C VAL A 270 -3.77 7.70 15.39
N ALA A 271 -4.06 6.54 15.99
CA ALA A 271 -4.82 5.48 15.33
C ALA A 271 -6.23 5.96 14.92
N ILE A 272 -6.93 6.70 15.78
CA ILE A 272 -8.25 7.25 15.45
C ILE A 272 -8.14 8.24 14.27
N ALA A 273 -7.20 9.19 14.31
CA ALA A 273 -7.04 10.18 13.24
C ALA A 273 -6.77 9.51 11.87
N ALA A 274 -5.91 8.48 11.86
CA ALA A 274 -5.61 7.70 10.66
C ALA A 274 -6.87 7.02 10.09
N ARG A 275 -7.67 6.36 10.94
CA ARG A 275 -8.90 5.68 10.50
C ARG A 275 -9.98 6.66 10.04
N ILE A 276 -10.06 7.84 10.64
CA ILE A 276 -10.97 8.90 10.16
C ILE A 276 -10.55 9.37 8.77
N SER A 277 -9.25 9.57 8.54
CA SER A 277 -8.74 10.01 7.22
C SER A 277 -9.02 8.97 6.14
N ALA A 278 -8.94 7.68 6.48
CA ALA A 278 -9.24 6.59 5.55
C ALA A 278 -10.73 6.54 5.12
N LEU A 279 -11.64 7.12 5.92
CA LEU A 279 -13.07 7.22 5.60
C LEU A 279 -13.43 8.50 4.85
N ALA A 280 -12.53 9.47 4.77
CA ALA A 280 -12.76 10.72 4.04
C ALA A 280 -12.67 10.49 2.51
N LEU A 281 -13.54 11.17 1.77
CA LEU A 281 -13.53 11.20 0.30
C LEU A 281 -12.53 12.25 -0.22
N GLY A 282 -12.16 12.21 -1.51
CA GLY A 282 -11.30 13.25 -2.08
C GLY A 282 -11.94 14.62 -2.06
N GLY A 283 -11.21 15.59 -1.52
CA GLY A 283 -11.68 16.94 -1.24
C GLY A 283 -12.40 17.07 0.10
N GLU A 284 -12.50 16.00 0.89
CA GLU A 284 -13.18 16.01 2.17
C GLU A 284 -12.21 16.14 3.35
N VAL A 285 -12.58 17.02 4.28
CA VAL A 285 -11.95 17.14 5.60
C VAL A 285 -12.93 16.59 6.62
N LEU A 286 -12.54 15.56 7.37
CA LEU A 286 -13.41 14.82 8.28
C LEU A 286 -12.89 14.93 9.72
N ALA A 287 -13.74 15.42 10.62
CA ALA A 287 -13.41 15.63 12.02
C ALA A 287 -14.10 14.61 12.93
N SER A 288 -13.39 14.10 13.93
CA SER A 288 -14.04 13.38 15.04
C SER A 288 -15.02 14.27 15.82
N ASP A 289 -15.97 13.66 16.53
CA ASP A 289 -16.90 14.37 17.40
C ASP A 289 -16.22 15.28 18.44
N LEU A 290 -15.08 14.88 18.99
CA LEU A 290 -14.32 15.71 19.92
C LEU A 290 -13.75 16.98 19.26
N VAL A 291 -13.20 16.86 18.04
CA VAL A 291 -12.72 18.02 17.27
C VAL A 291 -13.89 18.97 16.97
N TYR A 292 -15.04 18.43 16.57
CA TYR A 292 -16.27 19.20 16.38
C TYR A 292 -16.70 19.91 17.67
N ALA A 293 -16.75 19.22 18.80
CA ALA A 293 -17.15 19.79 20.09
C ALA A 293 -16.22 20.93 20.54
N LEU A 294 -14.92 20.82 20.31
CA LEU A 294 -13.92 21.85 20.61
C LEU A 294 -14.03 23.07 19.68
N ALA A 295 -14.45 22.86 18.42
CA ALA A 295 -14.46 23.92 17.40
C ALA A 295 -15.80 24.64 17.25
N ARG A 296 -16.94 23.95 17.47
CA ARG A 296 -18.29 24.50 17.23
C ARG A 296 -18.59 25.79 18.00
N GLY A 297 -17.99 25.95 19.20
CA GLY A 297 -18.17 27.14 20.04
C GLY A 297 -17.46 28.38 19.52
N LEU A 298 -16.54 28.25 18.55
CA LEU A 298 -15.79 29.37 17.98
C LEU A 298 -16.59 30.14 16.93
N GLY A 299 -17.62 29.54 16.34
CA GLY A 299 -18.46 30.17 15.31
C GLY A 299 -17.76 30.49 13.98
N THR A 300 -16.56 29.97 13.76
CA THR A 300 -15.77 30.20 12.53
C THR A 300 -15.69 29.00 11.60
N PHE A 301 -16.44 27.93 11.86
CA PHE A 301 -16.41 26.70 11.08
C PHE A 301 -17.83 26.19 10.83
N THR A 302 -18.06 25.70 9.63
CA THR A 302 -19.30 25.09 9.17
C THR A 302 -19.08 23.60 9.03
N PHE A 303 -19.95 22.82 9.66
CA PHE A 303 -19.93 21.36 9.61
C PHE A 303 -21.15 20.84 8.85
N GLY A 304 -20.96 19.77 8.09
CA GLY A 304 -22.04 19.03 7.45
C GLY A 304 -22.72 18.05 8.42
N ASP A 305 -23.70 17.33 7.91
CA ASP A 305 -24.40 16.31 8.70
C ASP A 305 -23.43 15.19 9.14
N PRO A 306 -23.46 14.79 10.42
CA PRO A 306 -22.56 13.77 10.93
C PRO A 306 -22.85 12.41 10.31
N ARG A 307 -21.78 11.63 10.12
CA ARG A 307 -21.83 10.25 9.67
C ARG A 307 -21.31 9.35 10.77
N THR A 308 -22.13 8.40 11.21
CA THR A 308 -21.74 7.40 12.19
C THR A 308 -20.95 6.27 11.53
N ALA A 309 -19.78 5.96 12.07
CA ALA A 309 -18.89 4.91 11.53
C ALA A 309 -18.29 4.05 12.64
N THR A 310 -17.87 2.83 12.28
CA THR A 310 -16.98 2.01 13.10
C THR A 310 -15.56 2.13 12.57
N LEU A 311 -14.58 2.26 13.47
CA LEU A 311 -13.18 2.38 13.09
C LEU A 311 -12.48 1.04 13.30
N LYS A 312 -11.82 0.52 12.26
CA LYS A 312 -11.16 -0.79 12.31
C LYS A 312 -10.16 -0.85 13.48
N GLY A 313 -10.34 -1.83 14.36
CA GLY A 313 -9.47 -2.07 15.52
C GLY A 313 -9.73 -1.14 16.71
N ILE A 314 -10.82 -0.36 16.69
CA ILE A 314 -11.18 0.56 17.76
C ILE A 314 -12.64 0.31 18.14
N ASP A 315 -12.87 -0.08 19.39
CA ASP A 315 -14.21 -0.35 19.89
C ASP A 315 -15.06 0.92 19.96
N GLY A 316 -16.33 0.78 19.60
CA GLY A 316 -17.33 1.84 19.66
C GLY A 316 -17.77 2.34 18.28
N SER A 317 -18.70 3.28 18.33
CA SER A 317 -19.18 4.00 17.16
C SER A 317 -18.80 5.47 17.29
N PHE A 318 -18.43 6.07 16.16
CA PHE A 318 -17.87 7.41 16.10
C PHE A 318 -18.70 8.25 15.15
N ASP A 319 -19.17 9.40 15.64
CA ASP A 319 -19.76 10.42 14.77
C ASP A 319 -18.64 11.25 14.16
N LEU A 320 -18.65 11.31 12.83
CA LEU A 320 -17.66 11.98 12.01
C LEU A 320 -18.33 13.14 11.27
N HIS A 321 -17.77 14.33 11.43
CA HIS A 321 -18.35 15.59 10.97
C HIS A 321 -17.57 16.10 9.76
N PRO A 322 -18.17 16.14 8.55
CA PRO A 322 -17.55 16.78 7.40
C PRO A 322 -17.36 18.29 7.68
N VAL A 323 -16.19 18.82 7.38
CA VAL A 323 -15.87 20.24 7.57
C VAL A 323 -15.98 20.95 6.22
N LEU A 324 -16.93 21.87 6.11
CA LEU A 324 -17.30 22.49 4.84
C LEU A 324 -16.47 23.76 4.56
N GLY A 325 -16.32 24.62 5.57
CA GLY A 325 -15.58 25.89 5.48
C GLY A 325 -15.59 26.65 6.79
#